data_AF-A0A817H5S8-F1
#
_entry.id   AF-A0A817H5S8-F1
#
_cell.length_a   1.000
_cell.length_b   1.000
_cell.length_c   1.000
_cell.angle_alpha   90.00
_cell.angle_beta   90.00
_cell.angle_gamma   90.00
#
_symmetry.space_group_name_H-M   'P 1'
#
loop_
_entity.id
_entity.type
_entity.pdbx_description
1 polymer ?
#
loop_
_entity_poly.entity_id
_entity_poly.type
_entity_poly.pdbx_seq_one_letter_code
_entity_poly.pdbx_strand_id
1 'polypeptide(L)'
;MDEQFDFRALLLKLQDYLSDNDRRRLHFIVGDTIPRHLRDDPTLGGTLSLLESLFDQAIISEQDFDYLICAFNEIHCYEGVKRLQGIFIYFYLF
;
A
#
# COMPACT_ATOMS: atom_id res chain seq x y z
N MET A 1 7.00 -22.78 -13.11
CA MET A 1 7.83 -22.31 -11.98
C MET A 1 6.95 -21.27 -11.34
N ASP A 2 6.15 -21.70 -10.36
CA ASP A 2 5.15 -20.85 -9.73
C ASP A 2 5.86 -19.68 -9.07
N GLU A 3 5.78 -18.49 -9.68
CA GLU A 3 6.18 -17.25 -9.02
C GLU A 3 5.22 -17.08 -7.85
N GLN A 4 5.63 -17.59 -6.69
CA GLN A 4 4.98 -17.30 -5.43
C GLN A 4 4.97 -15.79 -5.31
N PHE A 5 3.79 -15.20 -5.47
CA PHE A 5 3.61 -13.75 -5.44
C PHE A 5 4.10 -13.23 -4.11
N ASP A 6 5.26 -12.57 -4.13
CA ASP A 6 5.82 -11.97 -2.93
C ASP A 6 5.11 -10.63 -2.69
N PHE A 7 4.10 -10.65 -1.84
CA PHE A 7 3.39 -9.44 -1.43
C PHE A 7 4.32 -8.39 -0.85
N ARG A 8 5.38 -8.79 -0.13
CA ARG A 8 6.35 -7.81 0.37
C ARG A 8 7.10 -7.14 -0.76
N ALA A 9 7.44 -7.87 -1.83
CA ALA A 9 8.00 -7.27 -3.03
C ALA A 9 7.02 -6.28 -3.69
N LEU A 10 5.71 -6.54 -3.62
CA LEU A 10 4.70 -5.58 -4.04
C LEU A 10 4.65 -4.35 -3.13
N LEU A 11 4.59 -4.52 -1.80
CA LEU A 11 4.58 -3.42 -0.84
C LEU A 11 5.82 -2.53 -1.00
N LEU A 12 6.97 -3.14 -1.24
CA LEU A 12 8.21 -2.44 -1.56
C LEU A 12 8.07 -1.58 -2.82
N LYS A 13 7.45 -2.09 -3.89
CA LYS A 13 7.21 -1.29 -5.11
C LYS A 13 6.17 -0.20 -4.90
N LEU A 14 5.14 -0.46 -4.09
CA LEU A 14 4.08 0.51 -3.81
C LEU A 14 4.58 1.74 -3.08
N GLN A 15 5.49 1.58 -2.11
CA GLN A 15 6.07 2.72 -1.39
C GLN A 15 6.85 3.67 -2.33
N ASP A 16 7.48 3.11 -3.38
CA ASP A 16 8.29 3.87 -4.34
C ASP A 16 7.43 4.72 -5.27
N TYR A 17 6.14 4.38 -5.42
CA TYR A 17 5.17 5.18 -6.18
C TYR A 17 4.61 6.36 -5.39
N LEU A 18 4.79 6.39 -4.08
CA LEU A 18 4.32 7.46 -3.22
C LEU A 18 5.37 8.57 -3.19
N SER A 19 4.97 9.80 -3.53
CA SER A 19 5.80 10.97 -3.24
C SER A 19 5.89 11.21 -1.72
N ASP A 20 6.82 12.06 -1.26
CA ASP A 20 6.87 12.46 0.15
C ASP A 20 5.54 13.03 0.66
N ASN A 21 4.83 13.74 -0.21
CA ASN A 21 3.52 14.30 0.12
C ASN A 21 2.45 13.21 0.19
N ASP A 22 2.46 12.24 -0.72
CA ASP A 22 1.53 11.11 -0.69
C ASP A 22 1.76 10.24 0.53
N ARG A 23 3.02 9.99 0.92
CA ARG A 23 3.37 9.29 2.16
C ARG A 23 2.74 9.98 3.38
N ARG A 24 2.95 11.30 3.52
CA ARG A 24 2.34 12.05 4.64
C ARG A 24 0.82 11.97 4.67
N ARG A 25 0.17 12.05 3.50
CA ARG A 25 -1.28 11.94 3.39
C ARG A 25 -1.78 10.53 3.71
N LEU A 26 -1.07 9.50 3.23
CA LEU A 26 -1.39 8.11 3.53
C LEU A 26 -1.28 7.85 5.04
N HIS A 27 -0.19 8.29 5.66
CA HIS A 27 -0.01 8.21 7.11
C HIS A 27 -1.09 8.96 7.89
N PHE A 28 -1.60 10.07 7.35
CA PHE A 28 -2.70 10.81 7.96
C PHE A 28 -4.02 10.04 7.91
N ILE A 29 -4.40 9.50 6.74
CA ILE A 29 -5.69 8.80 6.54
C ILE A 29 -5.69 7.43 7.24
N VAL A 30 -4.61 6.68 7.09
CA VAL A 30 -4.48 5.32 7.65
C VAL A 30 -4.08 5.35 9.12
N GLY A 31 -3.53 6.47 9.60
CA GLY A 31 -2.92 6.65 10.91
C GLY A 31 -3.78 6.31 12.12
N ASP A 32 -5.11 6.31 11.97
CA ASP A 32 -6.03 5.92 13.05
C ASP A 32 -6.20 4.40 13.19
N THR A 33 -5.80 3.64 12.17
CA THR A 33 -5.89 2.17 12.08
C THR A 33 -4.58 1.47 12.49
N ILE A 34 -3.53 2.23 12.79
CA ILE A 34 -2.18 1.71 13.05
C ILE A 34 -1.59 2.30 14.35
N PRO A 35 -0.56 1.66 14.93
CA PRO A 35 0.18 2.21 16.06
C PRO A 35 0.72 3.62 15.80
N ARG A 36 0.62 4.51 16.80
CA ARG A 36 1.05 5.92 16.69
C ARG A 36 2.48 6.11 16.19
N HIS A 37 3.40 5.22 16.57
CA HIS A 37 4.81 5.34 16.14
C HIS A 37 4.98 5.14 14.62
N LEU A 38 4.12 4.35 13.97
CA LEU A 38 4.11 4.20 12.51
C LEU A 38 3.40 5.38 11.84
N ARG A 39 2.32 5.87 12.44
CA ARG A 39 1.61 7.07 11.96
C ARG A 39 2.54 8.27 11.82
N ASP A 40 3.43 8.49 12.79
CA ASP A 40 4.25 9.70 12.84
C ASP A 40 5.57 9.60 12.03
N ASP A 41 5.81 8.48 11.34
CA ASP A 41 7.02 8.27 10.52
C ASP A 41 6.70 8.22 9.01
N PRO A 42 6.56 9.38 8.33
CA PRO A 42 6.25 9.43 6.89
C PRO A 42 7.49 9.17 6.01
N THR A 43 8.58 8.62 6.55
CA THR A 43 9.73 8.22 5.74
C THR A 43 9.36 7.03 4.85
N LEU A 44 10.24 6.71 3.89
CA LEU A 44 10.09 5.53 3.04
C LEU A 44 10.01 4.25 3.92
N GLY A 45 10.92 4.10 4.88
CA GLY A 45 10.92 2.99 5.82
C GLY A 45 9.66 2.94 6.69
N GLY A 46 9.22 4.08 7.22
CA GLY A 46 7.97 4.14 7.99
C GLY A 46 6.72 3.83 7.17
N THR A 47 6.70 4.20 5.88
CA THR A 47 5.61 3.85 4.95
C THR A 47 5.58 2.36 4.67
N LEU A 48 6.75 1.71 4.49
CA LEU A 48 6.80 0.25 4.35
C LEU A 48 6.28 -0.44 5.62
N SER A 49 6.75 -0.03 6.80
CA SER A 49 6.30 -0.60 8.07
C SER A 49 4.80 -0.36 8.31
N LEU A 50 4.25 0.78 7.85
CA LEU A 50 2.80 1.02 7.85
C LEU A 50 2.08 -0.01 6.98
N LEU A 51 2.52 -0.22 5.74
CA LEU A 51 1.90 -1.18 4.82
C LEU A 51 2.02 -2.62 5.33
N GLU A 52 3.16 -3.01 5.88
CA GLU A 52 3.35 -4.32 6.53
C GLU A 52 2.41 -4.47 7.73
N SER A 53 2.24 -3.43 8.55
CA SER A 53 1.33 -3.46 9.69
C SER A 53 -0.14 -3.61 9.27
N LEU A 54 -0.55 -3.01 8.16
CA LEU A 54 -1.88 -3.23 7.60
C LEU A 54 -2.08 -4.67 7.14
N PHE A 55 -1.04 -5.29 6.58
CA PHE A 55 -1.07 -6.68 6.15
C PHE A 55 -1.14 -7.64 7.33
N ASP A 56 -0.31 -7.44 8.35
CA ASP A 56 -0.30 -8.25 9.56
C ASP A 56 -1.64 -8.18 10.32
N GLN A 57 -2.37 -7.06 10.19
CA GLN A 57 -3.71 -6.87 10.73
C GLN A 57 -4.84 -7.37 9.82
N ALA A 58 -4.51 -7.97 8.66
CA ALA A 58 -5.45 -8.42 7.63
C ALA A 58 -6.39 -7.31 7.11
N ILE A 59 -5.97 -6.05 7.17
CA ILE A 59 -6.69 -4.91 6.57
C ILE A 59 -6.49 -4.88 5.06
N ILE A 60 -5.29 -5.26 4.61
CA ILE A 60 -4.94 -5.45 3.20
C ILE A 60 -4.54 -6.92 3.00
N SER A 61 -4.71 -7.45 1.79
CA SER A 61 -4.28 -8.81 1.49
C SER A 61 -3.74 -8.93 0.07
N GLU A 62 -3.09 -10.06 -0.20
CA GLU A 62 -2.61 -10.43 -1.55
C GLU A 62 -3.73 -10.58 -2.58
N GLN A 63 -4.94 -10.89 -2.11
CA GLN A 63 -6.09 -11.20 -2.95
C GLN A 63 -7.04 -10.01 -3.10
N ASP A 64 -6.89 -9.01 -2.23
CA ASP A 64 -7.77 -7.86 -2.11
C ASP A 64 -6.96 -6.58 -1.87
N PHE A 65 -6.93 -5.74 -2.90
CA PHE A 65 -6.29 -4.43 -2.90
C PHE A 65 -7.28 -3.27 -2.71
N ASP A 66 -8.56 -3.54 -2.49
CA ASP A 66 -9.61 -2.53 -2.50
C ASP A 66 -9.35 -1.45 -1.45
N TYR A 67 -8.87 -1.84 -0.28
CA TYR A 67 -8.49 -0.89 0.77
C TYR A 67 -7.37 0.06 0.32
N LEU A 68 -6.30 -0.48 -0.30
CA LEU A 68 -5.19 0.34 -0.81
C LEU A 68 -5.63 1.23 -1.97
N ILE A 69 -6.46 0.72 -2.87
CA ILE A 69 -7.03 1.49 -3.98
C ILE A 69 -7.86 2.65 -3.43
N CYS A 70 -8.72 2.40 -2.45
CA CYS A 70 -9.53 3.44 -1.79
C CYS A 70 -8.64 4.50 -1.13
N ALA A 71 -7.66 4.07 -0.33
CA ALA A 71 -6.74 4.99 0.36
C ALA A 71 -5.93 5.83 -0.65
N PHE A 72 -5.45 5.23 -1.74
CA PHE A 72 -4.69 5.94 -2.76
C PHE A 72 -5.56 6.91 -3.56
N ASN A 73 -6.83 6.56 -3.80
CA ASN A 73 -7.79 7.45 -4.41
C ASN A 73 -8.09 8.66 -3.51
N GLU A 74 -8.21 8.46 -2.20
CA GLU A 74 -8.48 9.51 -1.22
C GLU A 74 -7.33 10.53 -1.10
N ILE A 75 -6.07 10.09 -1.22
CA ILE A 75 -4.91 11.00 -1.26
C ILE A 75 -4.66 11.63 -2.65
N HIS A 76 -5.46 11.27 -3.64
CA HIS A 76 -5.31 11.63 -5.06
C HIS A 76 -4.05 11.06 -5.74
N CYS A 77 -3.54 9.91 -5.27
CA CYS A 77 -2.43 9.19 -5.90
C CYS A 77 -2.93 8.30 -7.05
N TYR A 78 -3.37 8.92 -8.14
CA TYR A 78 -3.97 8.21 -9.28
C TYR A 78 -3.00 7.25 -9.98
N GLU A 79 -1.70 7.54 -9.96
CA GLU A 79 -0.68 6.63 -10.51
C GLU A 79 -0.56 5.35 -9.69
N GLY A 80 -0.61 5.46 -8.35
CA GLY A 80 -0.65 4.30 -7.46
C GLY A 80 -1.90 3.45 -7.70
N VAL A 81 -3.07 4.08 -7.86
CA VAL A 81 -4.34 3.39 -8.18
C VAL A 81 -4.23 2.61 -9.49
N LYS A 82 -3.76 3.25 -10.58
CA LYS A 82 -3.61 2.57 -11.88
C LYS A 82 -2.67 1.37 -11.80
N ARG A 83 -1.59 1.48 -11.03
CA ARG A 83 -0.64 0.39 -10.84
C ARG A 83 -1.27 -0.78 -10.08
N LEU A 84 -1.96 -0.52 -8.97
CA LEU A 84 -2.68 -1.54 -8.21
C LEU A 84 -3.73 -2.26 -9.07
N GLN A 85 -4.53 -1.49 -9.83
CA GLN A 85 -5.50 -2.05 -10.77
C GLN A 85 -4.83 -2.87 -11.88
N GLY A 86 -3.71 -2.40 -12.43
CA GLY A 86 -2.95 -3.15 -13.44
C GLY A 86 -2.40 -4.47 -12.91
N ILE A 87 -1.97 -4.50 -11.64
CA ILE A 87 -1.48 -5.70 -10.96
C ILE A 87 -2.63 -6.67 -10.70
N PHE A 88 -3.77 -6.18 -10.22
CA PHE A 88 -4.98 -6.99 -10.05
C PHE A 88 -5.43 -7.62 -11.38
N ILE A 89 -5.46 -6.84 -12.47
CA ILE A 89 -5.78 -7.32 -13.83
C ILE A 89 -4.78 -8.40 -14.28
N TYR A 90 -3.49 -8.22 -14.02
CA TYR A 90 -2.47 -9.21 -14.38
C TYR A 90 -2.67 -10.55 -13.67
N PHE A 91 -3.02 -10.55 -12.37
CA PHE A 91 -3.23 -11.78 -11.59
C PHE A 91 -4.56 -12.49 -11.85
N TYR A 92 -5.60 -11.78 -12.30
CA TYR A 92 -6.91 -12.38 -12.53
C TYR A 92 -7.14 -12.82 -14.00
N LEU A 93 -6.28 -12.42 -14.93
CA LEU A 93 -6.40 -12.78 -16.36
C LEU A 93 -5.34 -13.78 -16.85
N PHE A 94 -4.33 -14.09 -16.04
CA PHE A 94 -3.28 -15.08 -16.33
C PHE A 94 -3.13 -16.05 -15.17
#